data_AF-A0A954I332-F1
#
_entry.id   AF-A0A954I332-F1
#
_cell.length_a   1.000
_cell.length_b   1.000
_cell.length_c   1.000
_cell.angle_alpha   90.00
_cell.angle_beta   90.00
_cell.angle_gamma   90.00
#
_symmetry.space_group_name_H-M   'P 1'
#
loop_
_entity.id
_entity.type
_entity.pdbx_description
1 polymer ?
#
loop_
_entity_poly.entity_id
_entity_poly.type
_entity_poly.pdbx_seq_one_letter_code
_entity_poly.pdbx_strand_id
1 'polypeptide(L)'
;VVLALQYAVIHSLLLAPSVRKRLTRWIPKPLYGCFFCVSTCVTLLLTFACWSSSGPVLYVATGWPRTLITMCFSLSWVALFYSLALSGIGYQTGLTPWWYWLRRRPLPPRGFQERGAYRLFRHPIYLSFLGLIWFTPRMTLDHALLTGLWTAYIFIGSVLKDERLAFYLGETYRDYQRRVRGYPLVFWGPLGRRFDQTPVSGSRSAEAAADHAPQRQAA
;
A
#
# COMPACT_ATOMS: atom_id res chain seq x y z
N VAL A 1 9.16 -18.92 -9.39
CA VAL A 1 9.76 -18.32 -8.16
C VAL A 1 10.62 -17.09 -8.47
N VAL A 2 11.67 -17.20 -9.30
CA VAL A 2 12.56 -16.06 -9.64
C VAL A 2 11.81 -14.82 -10.16
N LEU A 3 10.85 -15.00 -11.08
CA LEU A 3 10.02 -13.90 -11.60
C LEU A 3 9.17 -13.20 -10.52
N ALA A 4 8.70 -13.96 -9.53
CA ALA A 4 7.94 -13.40 -8.41
C ALA A 4 8.87 -12.64 -7.45
N LEU A 5 10.05 -13.20 -7.18
CA LEU A 5 11.05 -12.60 -6.32
C LEU A 5 11.60 -11.30 -6.90
N GLN A 6 11.90 -11.22 -8.21
CA GLN A 6 12.39 -9.97 -8.80
C GLN A 6 11.38 -8.83 -8.63
N TYR A 7 10.08 -9.10 -8.84
CA TYR A 7 9.04 -8.10 -8.65
C TYR A 7 8.99 -7.66 -7.18
N ALA A 8 8.91 -8.61 -6.25
CA ALA A 8 8.80 -8.33 -4.82
C ALA A 8 10.03 -7.57 -4.29
N VAL A 9 11.24 -7.98 -4.70
CA VAL A 9 12.50 -7.36 -4.31
C VAL A 9 12.60 -5.95 -4.87
N ILE A 10 12.37 -5.75 -6.17
CA ILE A 10 12.46 -4.42 -6.79
C ILE A 10 11.42 -3.47 -6.19
N HIS A 11 10.18 -3.93 -6.03
CA HIS A 11 9.12 -3.12 -5.42
C HIS A 11 9.46 -2.73 -3.98
N SER A 12 9.93 -3.68 -3.17
CA SER A 12 10.29 -3.44 -1.76
C SER A 12 11.50 -2.52 -1.62
N LEU A 13 12.53 -2.71 -2.45
CA LEU A 13 13.71 -1.85 -2.48
C LEU A 13 13.34 -0.43 -2.84
N LEU A 14 12.52 -0.23 -3.87
CA LEU A 14 12.05 1.11 -4.25
C LEU A 14 11.11 1.71 -3.20
N LEU A 15 10.48 0.91 -2.35
CA LEU A 15 9.65 1.43 -1.25
C LEU A 15 10.49 1.84 -0.01
N ALA A 16 11.75 1.39 0.06
CA ALA A 16 12.62 1.63 1.21
C ALA A 16 13.05 3.11 1.31
N PRO A 17 12.93 3.75 2.50
CA PRO A 17 13.30 5.16 2.68
C PRO A 17 14.74 5.48 2.29
N SER A 18 15.68 4.57 2.59
CA SER A 18 17.10 4.72 2.27
C SER A 18 17.36 4.76 0.77
N VAL A 19 16.72 3.86 0.02
CA VAL A 19 16.83 3.82 -1.45
C VAL A 19 16.19 5.07 -2.06
N ARG A 20 15.00 5.46 -1.60
CA ARG A 20 14.37 6.73 -2.00
C ARG A 20 15.26 7.93 -1.76
N LYS A 21 15.89 8.04 -0.58
CA LYS A 21 16.81 9.14 -0.24
C LYS A 21 18.04 9.16 -1.14
N ARG A 22 18.54 7.99 -1.56
CA ARG A 22 19.70 7.88 -2.47
C ARG A 22 19.33 8.26 -3.90
N LEU A 23 18.25 7.71 -4.44
CA LEU A 23 17.80 7.99 -5.82
C LEU A 23 17.36 9.44 -6.01
N THR A 24 16.72 10.05 -5.00
CA THR A 24 16.31 11.46 -5.07
C THR A 24 17.47 12.47 -4.99
N ARG A 25 18.72 12.00 -4.85
CA ARG A 25 19.91 12.83 -5.11
C ARG A 25 20.19 13.01 -6.60
N TRP A 26 19.77 12.05 -7.42
CA TRP A 26 20.00 12.03 -8.86
C TRP A 26 18.77 12.50 -9.64
N ILE A 27 17.57 12.19 -9.14
CA ILE A 27 16.30 12.49 -9.81
C ILE A 27 15.51 13.50 -8.97
N PRO A 28 14.81 14.49 -9.57
CA PRO A 28 13.93 15.39 -8.85
C PRO A 28 12.91 14.64 -7.98
N LYS A 29 12.77 15.05 -6.71
CA LYS A 29 11.85 14.43 -5.74
C LYS A 29 10.42 14.22 -6.27
N PRO A 30 9.80 15.15 -7.03
CA PRO A 30 8.44 14.98 -7.56
C PRO A 30 8.33 13.88 -8.63
N LEU A 31 9.41 13.59 -9.35
CA LEU A 31 9.46 12.58 -10.41
C LEU A 31 9.60 11.16 -9.85
N TYR A 32 10.05 11.03 -8.60
CA TYR A 32 10.27 9.74 -7.96
C TYR A 32 9.02 8.84 -7.96
N GLY A 33 7.83 9.41 -7.76
CA GLY A 33 6.57 8.64 -7.77
C GLY A 33 6.28 8.01 -9.13
N CYS A 34 6.47 8.77 -10.21
CA CYS A 34 6.32 8.27 -11.58
C CYS A 34 7.35 7.18 -11.88
N PHE A 35 8.61 7.41 -11.51
CA PHE A 35 9.68 6.42 -11.68
C PHE A 35 9.34 5.11 -10.94
N PHE A 36 8.97 5.20 -9.65
CA PHE A 36 8.54 4.06 -8.85
C PHE A 36 7.39 3.29 -9.53
N CYS A 37 6.37 4.01 -10.00
CA CYS A 37 5.19 3.43 -10.64
C CYS A 37 5.57 2.70 -11.92
N VAL A 38 6.32 3.35 -12.82
CA VAL A 38 6.75 2.76 -14.10
C VAL A 38 7.62 1.53 -13.86
N SER A 39 8.63 1.61 -12.99
CA SER A 39 9.50 0.46 -12.69
C SER A 39 8.71 -0.72 -12.09
N THR A 40 7.74 -0.45 -11.21
CA THR A 40 6.86 -1.49 -10.65
C THR A 40 5.97 -2.10 -11.73
N CYS A 41 5.41 -1.29 -12.65
CA CYS A 41 4.60 -1.79 -13.75
C CYS A 41 5.41 -2.63 -14.73
N VAL A 42 6.63 -2.20 -15.09
CA VAL A 42 7.51 -2.95 -16.01
C VAL A 42 7.90 -4.30 -15.43
N THR A 43 8.31 -4.34 -14.15
CA THR A 43 8.67 -5.61 -13.48
C THR A 43 7.48 -6.54 -13.30
N LEU A 44 6.27 -5.98 -13.10
CA LEU A 44 5.03 -6.76 -13.06
C LEU A 44 4.67 -7.31 -14.45
N LEU A 45 4.72 -6.49 -15.49
CA LEU A 45 4.47 -6.91 -16.87
C LEU A 45 5.47 -7.98 -17.31
N LEU A 46 6.74 -7.85 -16.94
CA LEU A 46 7.76 -8.88 -17.18
C LEU A 46 7.38 -10.20 -16.49
N THR A 47 6.84 -10.12 -15.27
CA THR A 47 6.35 -11.31 -14.56
C THR A 47 5.24 -12.00 -15.33
N PHE A 48 4.28 -11.25 -15.89
CA PHE A 48 3.18 -11.82 -16.68
C PHE A 48 3.63 -12.31 -18.06
N ALA A 49 4.48 -11.56 -18.76
CA ALA A 49 4.93 -11.89 -20.11
C ALA A 49 5.84 -13.13 -20.12
N CYS A 50 6.71 -13.26 -19.12
CA CYS A 50 7.59 -14.41 -18.97
C CYS A 50 6.96 -15.53 -18.12
N TRP A 51 5.70 -15.38 -17.68
CA TRP A 51 5.03 -16.43 -16.92
C TRP A 51 4.75 -17.61 -17.83
N SER A 52 5.32 -18.77 -17.49
CA SER A 52 4.99 -20.04 -18.10
C SER A 52 4.50 -20.99 -17.01
N SER A 53 3.27 -21.49 -17.18
CA SER A 53 2.70 -22.47 -16.27
C SER A 53 3.46 -23.79 -16.39
N SER A 54 4.08 -24.22 -15.31
CA SER A 54 4.97 -25.41 -15.31
C SER A 54 4.55 -26.48 -14.31
N GLY A 55 3.60 -26.18 -13.40
CA GLY A 55 3.14 -27.12 -12.38
C GLY A 55 1.99 -28.03 -12.81
N PRO A 56 1.78 -29.16 -12.10
CA PRO A 56 0.57 -29.96 -12.27
C PRO A 56 -0.69 -29.13 -11.98
N VAL A 57 -1.77 -29.45 -12.68
CA VAL A 57 -3.07 -28.79 -12.47
C VAL A 57 -3.70 -29.37 -11.20
N LEU A 58 -3.98 -28.50 -10.23
CA LEU A 58 -4.65 -28.89 -8.98
C LEU A 58 -6.16 -29.05 -9.19
N TYR A 59 -6.77 -28.07 -9.85
CA TYR A 59 -8.18 -28.14 -10.23
C TYR A 59 -8.47 -27.32 -11.48
N VAL A 60 -9.53 -27.73 -12.17
CA VAL A 60 -10.18 -26.97 -13.24
C VAL A 60 -11.66 -26.91 -12.92
N ALA A 61 -12.17 -25.70 -12.68
CA ALA A 61 -13.59 -25.49 -12.48
C ALA A 61 -14.33 -25.59 -13.82
N THR A 62 -15.41 -26.37 -13.86
CA THR A 62 -16.28 -26.57 -15.04
C THR A 62 -17.74 -26.29 -14.68
N GLY A 63 -18.53 -25.77 -15.62
CA GLY A 63 -19.94 -25.43 -15.36
C GLY A 63 -20.14 -24.19 -14.48
N TRP A 64 -21.08 -24.25 -13.53
CA TRP A 64 -21.46 -23.11 -12.68
C TRP A 64 -20.36 -22.58 -11.75
N PRO A 65 -19.44 -23.40 -11.16
CA PRO A 65 -18.36 -22.86 -10.35
C PRO A 65 -17.39 -22.00 -11.18
N ARG A 66 -17.19 -22.35 -12.46
CA ARG A 66 -16.34 -21.56 -13.37
C ARG A 66 -16.92 -20.17 -13.58
N THR A 67 -18.23 -20.06 -13.81
CA THR A 67 -18.88 -18.77 -14.03
C THR A 67 -18.83 -17.94 -12.76
N LEU A 68 -19.10 -18.53 -11.59
CA LEU A 68 -18.99 -17.84 -10.31
C LEU A 68 -17.57 -17.31 -10.04
N ILE A 69 -16.54 -18.14 -10.21
CA ILE A 69 -15.14 -17.73 -10.03
C ILE A 69 -14.77 -16.60 -10.99
N THR A 70 -15.19 -16.70 -12.25
CA THR A 70 -14.92 -15.68 -13.27
C THR A 70 -15.64 -14.37 -12.97
N MET A 71 -16.87 -14.43 -12.43
CA MET A 71 -17.60 -13.26 -11.95
C MET A 71 -16.89 -12.61 -10.76
N CYS A 72 -16.44 -13.38 -9.77
CA CYS A 72 -15.67 -12.87 -8.63
C CYS A 72 -14.33 -12.24 -9.05
N PHE A 73 -13.63 -12.84 -10.01
CA PHE A 73 -12.44 -12.28 -10.62
C PHE A 73 -12.71 -10.93 -11.29
N SER A 74 -13.79 -10.85 -12.07
CA SER A 74 -14.18 -9.63 -12.77
C SER A 74 -14.61 -8.53 -11.79
N LEU A 75 -15.32 -8.89 -10.73
CA LEU A 75 -15.68 -7.97 -9.64
C LEU A 75 -14.44 -7.46 -8.91
N SER A 76 -13.40 -8.28 -8.76
CA SER A 76 -12.13 -7.88 -8.14
C SER A 76 -11.42 -6.80 -8.97
N TRP A 77 -11.47 -6.88 -10.31
CA TRP A 77 -11.00 -5.80 -11.18
C TRP A 77 -11.78 -4.50 -10.98
N VAL A 78 -13.11 -4.56 -10.97
CA VAL A 78 -13.96 -3.39 -10.73
C VAL A 78 -13.66 -2.76 -9.37
N ALA A 79 -13.56 -3.59 -8.32
CA ALA A 79 -13.22 -3.14 -6.98
C ALA A 79 -11.81 -2.52 -6.90
N LEU A 80 -10.85 -3.04 -7.66
CA LEU A 80 -9.50 -2.47 -7.78
C LEU A 80 -9.55 -1.07 -8.39
N PHE A 81 -10.19 -0.91 -9.54
CA PHE A 81 -10.31 0.38 -10.21
C PHE A 81 -11.07 1.40 -9.36
N TYR A 82 -12.17 0.98 -8.72
CA TYR A 82 -12.92 1.80 -7.78
C TYR A 82 -12.05 2.27 -6.60
N SER A 83 -11.26 1.37 -6.01
CA SER A 83 -10.39 1.69 -4.88
C SER A 83 -9.22 2.61 -5.28
N LEU A 84 -8.69 2.44 -6.49
CA LEU A 84 -7.68 3.34 -7.07
C LEU A 84 -8.25 4.73 -7.35
N ALA A 85 -9.47 4.82 -7.88
CA ALA A 85 -10.17 6.08 -8.09
C ALA A 85 -10.39 6.83 -6.76
N LEU A 86 -10.86 6.12 -5.73
CA LEU A 86 -11.03 6.68 -4.38
C LEU A 86 -9.73 7.17 -3.75
N SER A 87 -8.64 6.43 -3.95
CA SER A 87 -7.31 6.83 -3.45
C SER A 87 -6.77 8.07 -4.16
N GLY A 88 -7.22 8.35 -5.38
CA GLY A 88 -6.65 9.37 -6.25
C GLY A 88 -5.46 8.81 -7.03
N ILE A 89 -5.76 8.33 -8.24
CA ILE A 89 -4.80 7.73 -9.18
C ILE A 89 -3.54 8.59 -9.34
N GLY A 90 -3.70 9.91 -9.47
CA GLY A 90 -2.56 10.81 -9.70
C GLY A 90 -1.55 10.86 -8.54
N TYR A 91 -1.98 10.66 -7.30
CA TYR A 91 -1.05 10.53 -6.19
C TYR A 91 -0.48 9.12 -6.06
N GLN A 92 -1.23 8.10 -6.46
CA GLN A 92 -0.78 6.71 -6.48
C GLN A 92 0.35 6.50 -7.50
N THR A 93 0.22 7.11 -8.68
CA THR A 93 1.21 7.04 -9.76
C THR A 93 2.33 8.06 -9.62
N GLY A 94 2.17 9.07 -8.76
CA GLY A 94 3.10 10.19 -8.66
C GLY A 94 2.90 11.28 -9.73
N LEU A 95 1.92 11.12 -10.62
CA LEU A 95 1.61 12.07 -11.68
C LEU A 95 1.19 13.44 -11.12
N THR A 96 0.45 13.49 -10.01
CA THR A 96 0.03 14.76 -9.40
C THR A 96 1.22 15.57 -8.86
N PRO A 97 2.12 15.01 -8.01
CA PRO A 97 3.35 15.69 -7.63
C PRO A 97 4.19 16.17 -8.82
N TRP A 98 4.36 15.32 -9.84
CA TRP A 98 5.13 15.66 -11.03
C TRP A 98 4.50 16.82 -11.83
N TRP A 99 3.19 16.78 -12.06
CA TRP A 99 2.46 17.79 -12.82
C TRP A 99 2.48 19.16 -12.15
N TYR A 100 2.28 19.21 -10.83
CA TYR A 100 2.34 20.46 -10.07
C TYR A 100 3.75 21.04 -10.05
N TRP A 101 4.77 20.20 -9.95
CA TRP A 101 6.17 20.62 -10.08
C TRP A 101 6.46 21.20 -11.46
N LEU A 102 6.01 20.53 -12.54
CA LEU A 102 6.17 21.02 -13.91
C LEU A 102 5.50 22.38 -14.11
N ARG A 103 4.32 22.59 -13.50
CA ARG A 103 3.59 23.87 -13.53
C ARG A 103 4.09 24.91 -12.51
N ARG A 104 5.15 24.62 -11.75
CA ARG A 104 5.69 25.47 -10.67
C ARG A 104 4.63 25.92 -9.66
N ARG A 105 3.65 25.05 -9.36
CA ARG A 105 2.57 25.30 -8.39
C ARG A 105 2.83 24.53 -7.09
N PRO A 106 2.42 25.06 -5.93
CA PRO A 106 2.52 24.32 -4.67
C PRO A 106 1.66 23.06 -4.73
N LEU A 107 2.18 21.94 -4.21
CA LEU A 107 1.45 20.69 -4.14
C LEU A 107 0.27 20.86 -3.15
N PRO A 108 -0.98 20.60 -3.56
CA PRO A 108 -2.11 20.69 -2.64
C PRO A 108 -1.92 19.76 -1.43
N PRO A 109 -2.24 20.23 -0.21
CA PRO A 109 -2.16 19.40 0.97
C PRO A 109 -3.13 18.24 0.83
N ARG A 110 -2.62 17.01 1.03
CA ARG A 110 -3.43 15.80 0.96
C ARG A 110 -3.99 15.50 2.33
N GLY A 111 -5.23 15.92 2.59
CA GLY A 111 -5.98 15.47 3.77
C GLY A 111 -6.24 13.96 3.69
N PHE A 112 -6.10 13.26 4.81
CA PHE A 112 -6.57 11.89 4.93
C PHE A 112 -8.11 11.91 4.92
N GLN A 113 -8.73 11.33 3.90
CA GLN A 113 -10.18 11.29 3.77
C GLN A 113 -10.66 9.85 3.67
N GLU A 114 -11.40 9.40 4.68
CA GLU A 114 -12.07 8.10 4.73
C GLU A 114 -13.32 8.09 3.84
N ARG A 115 -13.15 7.88 2.53
CA ARG A 115 -14.27 7.83 1.55
C ARG A 115 -14.54 6.42 1.02
N GLY A 116 -15.82 6.11 0.81
CA GLY A 116 -16.26 4.86 0.16
C GLY A 116 -15.75 3.60 0.89
N ALA A 117 -15.06 2.73 0.15
CA ALA A 117 -14.51 1.47 0.66
C ALA A 117 -13.53 1.65 1.85
N TYR A 118 -12.85 2.81 1.92
CA TYR A 118 -11.96 3.14 3.04
C TYR A 118 -12.71 3.37 4.37
N ARG A 119 -14.04 3.50 4.37
CA ARG A 119 -14.82 3.52 5.62
C ARG A 119 -15.04 2.13 6.21
N LEU A 120 -14.97 1.10 5.38
CA LEU A 120 -15.22 -0.29 5.77
C LEU A 120 -13.92 -1.00 6.13
N PHE A 121 -12.91 -0.88 5.26
CA PHE A 121 -11.61 -1.55 5.43
C PHE A 121 -10.46 -0.61 5.04
N ARG A 122 -9.31 -0.73 5.70
CA ARG A 122 -8.13 0.13 5.48
C ARG A 122 -7.42 -0.15 4.15
N HIS A 123 -7.48 -1.40 3.67
CA HIS A 123 -6.72 -1.85 2.50
C HIS A 123 -7.60 -2.42 1.37
N PRO A 124 -8.56 -1.65 0.82
CA PRO A 124 -9.46 -2.16 -0.22
C PRO A 124 -8.71 -2.49 -1.52
N ILE A 125 -7.67 -1.72 -1.89
CA ILE A 125 -6.82 -2.04 -3.05
C ILE A 125 -6.17 -3.42 -2.91
N TYR A 126 -5.62 -3.72 -1.74
CA TYR A 126 -4.94 -5.00 -1.51
C TYR A 126 -5.91 -6.17 -1.44
N LEU A 127 -7.11 -5.95 -0.92
CA LEU A 127 -8.18 -6.94 -0.96
C LEU A 127 -8.58 -7.28 -2.41
N SER A 128 -8.69 -6.26 -3.28
CA SER A 128 -8.96 -6.48 -4.69
C SER A 128 -7.84 -7.27 -5.38
N PHE A 129 -6.56 -6.99 -5.07
CA PHE A 129 -5.43 -7.79 -5.57
C PHE A 129 -5.48 -9.23 -5.07
N LEU A 130 -5.83 -9.47 -3.81
CA LEU A 130 -6.06 -10.82 -3.29
C LEU A 130 -7.15 -11.54 -4.09
N GLY A 131 -8.26 -10.87 -4.39
CA GLY A 131 -9.31 -11.42 -5.25
C GLY A 131 -8.79 -11.83 -6.63
N LEU A 132 -7.96 -10.99 -7.27
CA LEU A 132 -7.39 -11.28 -8.59
C LEU A 132 -6.48 -12.52 -8.62
N ILE A 133 -5.70 -12.76 -7.56
CA ILE A 133 -4.79 -13.91 -7.53
C ILE A 133 -5.48 -15.20 -7.07
N TRP A 134 -6.55 -15.09 -6.27
CA TRP A 134 -7.29 -16.24 -5.74
C TRP A 134 -8.37 -16.74 -6.70
N PHE A 135 -9.12 -15.85 -7.34
CA PHE A 135 -10.24 -16.23 -8.21
C PHE A 135 -9.75 -16.63 -9.61
N THR A 136 -9.10 -17.78 -9.71
CA THR A 136 -8.77 -18.41 -11.00
C THR A 136 -9.57 -19.69 -11.22
N PRO A 137 -10.20 -19.86 -12.39
CA PRO A 137 -10.96 -21.07 -12.71
C PRO A 137 -10.04 -22.29 -12.99
N ARG A 138 -8.75 -22.05 -13.23
CA ARG A 138 -7.72 -23.10 -13.38
C ARG A 138 -6.58 -22.78 -12.42
N MET A 139 -6.39 -23.62 -11.42
CA MET A 139 -5.30 -23.48 -10.46
C MET A 139 -4.27 -24.58 -10.70
N THR A 140 -3.04 -24.18 -10.92
CA THR A 140 -1.87 -25.06 -11.00
C THR A 140 -1.05 -24.93 -9.72
N LEU A 141 -0.18 -25.91 -9.44
CA LEU A 141 0.62 -25.91 -8.20
C LEU A 141 1.53 -24.68 -8.09
N ASP A 142 2.17 -24.28 -9.19
CA ASP A 142 2.98 -23.08 -9.29
C ASP A 142 2.17 -21.80 -9.05
N HIS A 143 0.95 -21.72 -9.58
CA HIS A 143 0.02 -20.62 -9.28
C HIS A 143 -0.37 -20.62 -7.81
N ALA A 144 -0.73 -21.76 -7.23
CA ALA A 144 -1.12 -21.85 -5.82
C ALA A 144 0.01 -21.42 -4.87
N LEU A 145 1.24 -21.86 -5.13
CA LEU A 145 2.43 -21.42 -4.39
C LEU A 145 2.67 -19.91 -4.54
N LEU A 146 2.49 -19.38 -5.75
CA LEU A 146 2.56 -17.94 -6.00
C LEU A 146 1.49 -17.18 -5.19
N THR A 147 0.25 -17.65 -5.24
CA THR A 147 -0.88 -17.05 -4.51
C THR A 147 -0.61 -17.04 -3.01
N GLY A 148 -0.07 -18.11 -2.44
CA GLY A 148 0.35 -18.14 -1.04
C GLY A 148 1.43 -17.11 -0.71
N LEU A 149 2.50 -17.06 -1.51
CA LEU A 149 3.60 -16.12 -1.34
C LEU A 149 3.14 -14.66 -1.44
N TRP A 150 2.33 -14.34 -2.45
CA TRP A 150 1.79 -13.00 -2.67
C TRP A 150 0.78 -12.60 -1.59
N THR A 151 0.00 -13.55 -1.07
CA THR A 151 -0.87 -13.32 0.07
C THR A 151 -0.04 -12.91 1.29
N ALA A 152 0.99 -13.68 1.65
CA ALA A 152 1.89 -13.32 2.75
C ALA A 152 2.54 -11.95 2.55
N TYR A 153 3.04 -11.69 1.34
CA TYR A 153 3.64 -10.40 0.97
C TYR A 153 2.67 -9.22 1.12
N ILE A 154 1.42 -9.37 0.69
CA ILE A 154 0.37 -8.36 0.83
C ILE A 154 0.08 -8.08 2.31
N PHE A 155 -0.03 -9.12 3.14
CA PHE A 155 -0.29 -8.95 4.57
C PHE A 155 0.86 -8.21 5.27
N ILE A 156 2.11 -8.60 5.02
CA ILE A 156 3.30 -7.92 5.55
C ILE A 156 3.35 -6.46 5.07
N GLY A 157 3.15 -6.24 3.77
CA GLY A 157 3.12 -4.90 3.17
C GLY A 157 2.01 -4.02 3.74
N SER A 158 0.87 -4.61 4.10
CA SER A 158 -0.24 -3.89 4.75
C SER A 158 0.13 -3.38 6.14
N VAL A 159 0.80 -4.22 6.94
CA VAL A 159 1.28 -3.82 8.28
C VAL A 159 2.30 -2.68 8.18
N LEU A 160 3.30 -2.83 7.31
CA LEU A 160 4.34 -1.82 7.10
C LEU A 160 3.77 -0.50 6.53
N LYS A 161 2.73 -0.59 5.71
CA LYS A 161 2.03 0.59 5.18
C LYS A 161 1.29 1.33 6.28
N ASP A 162 0.61 0.59 7.16
CA ASP A 162 -0.09 1.16 8.31
C ASP A 162 0.84 1.87 9.27
N GLU A 163 1.99 1.27 9.59
CA GLU A 163 2.99 1.90 10.45
C GLU A 163 3.56 3.18 9.84
N ARG A 164 3.82 3.15 8.53
CA ARG A 164 4.28 4.32 7.79
C ARG A 164 3.24 5.43 7.76
N LEU A 165 1.97 5.10 7.56
CA LEU A 165 0.87 6.06 7.58
C LEU A 165 0.68 6.63 9.00
N ALA A 166 0.77 5.80 10.04
CA ALA A 166 0.74 6.25 11.43
C ALA A 166 1.90 7.20 11.74
N PHE A 167 3.09 6.96 11.20
CA PHE A 167 4.25 7.85 11.35
C PHE A 167 4.03 9.21 10.66
N TYR A 168 3.49 9.24 9.43
CA TYR A 168 3.33 10.50 8.68
C TYR A 168 2.06 11.29 9.01
N LEU A 169 0.96 10.62 9.37
CA LEU A 169 -0.35 11.23 9.65
C LEU A 169 -0.66 11.36 11.14
N GLY A 170 0.15 10.73 12.00
CA GLY A 170 0.02 10.82 13.46
C GLY A 170 -1.31 10.29 13.99
N GLU A 171 -1.87 10.99 14.98
CA GLU A 171 -3.11 10.60 15.68
C GLU A 171 -4.31 10.47 14.75
N THR A 172 -4.43 11.31 13.72
CA THR A 172 -5.52 11.23 12.73
C THR A 172 -5.65 9.83 12.13
N TYR A 173 -4.51 9.19 11.82
CA TYR A 173 -4.52 7.84 11.28
C TYR A 173 -4.65 6.78 12.36
N ARG A 174 -4.07 6.99 13.55
CA ARG A 174 -4.26 6.07 14.69
C ARG A 174 -5.73 5.93 15.06
N ASP A 175 -6.46 7.05 15.14
CA ASP A 175 -7.91 7.06 15.37
C ASP A 175 -8.67 6.29 14.29
N TYR A 176 -8.26 6.44 13.04
CA TYR A 176 -8.80 5.65 11.94
C TYR A 176 -8.53 4.15 12.10
N GLN A 177 -7.35 3.74 12.59
CA GLN A 177 -7.03 2.34 12.90
C GLN A 177 -7.84 1.77 14.08
N ARG A 178 -8.33 2.63 15.00
CA ARG A 178 -9.25 2.22 16.07
C ARG A 178 -10.64 1.89 15.52
N ARG A 179 -11.13 2.70 14.56
CA ARG A 179 -12.48 2.57 13.98
C ARG A 179 -12.55 1.47 12.91
N VAL A 180 -11.58 1.42 12.01
CA VAL A 180 -11.64 0.66 10.75
C VAL A 180 -10.66 -0.52 10.74
N ARG A 181 -11.15 -1.70 10.35
CA ARG A 181 -10.36 -2.94 10.26
C ARG A 181 -9.47 -2.94 9.03
N GLY A 182 -8.36 -3.67 9.06
CA GLY A 182 -7.48 -3.84 7.90
C GLY A 182 -8.17 -4.55 6.74
N TYR A 183 -8.81 -5.68 7.04
CA TYR A 183 -9.52 -6.55 6.10
C TYR A 183 -10.84 -7.08 6.71
N PRO A 184 -11.80 -7.55 5.89
CA PRO A 184 -13.09 -8.05 6.38
C PRO A 184 -12.98 -9.23 7.34
N LEU A 185 -12.03 -10.14 7.07
CA LEU A 185 -11.87 -11.40 7.79
C LEU A 185 -10.80 -11.35 8.90
N VAL A 186 -10.16 -10.19 9.09
CA VAL A 186 -9.07 -10.03 10.06
C VAL A 186 -9.59 -9.24 11.26
N PHE A 187 -9.91 -9.97 12.32
CA PHE A 187 -10.45 -9.41 13.57
C PHE A 187 -9.36 -9.07 14.59
N TRP A 188 -8.20 -9.70 14.50
CA TRP A 188 -7.14 -9.67 15.52
C TRP A 188 -5.77 -9.27 14.92
N GLY A 189 -4.83 -8.91 15.80
CA GLY A 189 -3.45 -8.62 15.42
C GLY A 189 -3.24 -7.22 14.82
N PRO A 190 -2.08 -6.98 14.17
CA PRO A 190 -1.67 -5.64 13.71
C PRO A 190 -2.61 -5.04 12.65
N LEU A 191 -3.39 -5.89 11.97
CA LEU A 191 -4.38 -5.53 10.95
C LEU A 191 -5.84 -5.55 11.48
N GLY A 192 -6.07 -5.94 12.73
CA GLY A 192 -7.34 -5.74 13.43
C GLY A 192 -7.53 -4.27 13.87
N ARG A 193 -8.64 -3.98 14.56
CA ARG A 193 -8.80 -2.67 15.20
C ARG A 193 -7.75 -2.51 16.29
N ARG A 194 -6.94 -1.44 16.24
CA ARG A 194 -5.91 -1.19 17.25
C ARG A 194 -6.52 -0.28 18.31
N PHE A 195 -6.78 -0.78 19.50
CA PHE A 195 -7.38 0.06 20.55
C PHE A 195 -6.34 0.80 21.39
N ASP A 196 -5.13 0.28 21.57
CA ASP A 196 -4.10 0.95 22.36
C ASP A 196 -2.69 0.79 21.77
N GLN A 197 -2.04 1.93 21.55
CA GLN A 197 -0.62 2.08 21.76
C GLN A 197 -0.51 3.28 22.69
N THR A 198 -0.07 3.06 23.92
CA THR A 198 0.33 4.11 24.86
C THR A 198 1.18 5.13 24.09
N PRO A 199 0.97 6.45 24.28
CA PRO A 199 1.79 7.44 23.61
C PRO A 199 3.24 7.12 23.93
N VAL A 200 4.08 6.97 22.89
CA VAL A 200 5.53 6.92 23.08
C VAL A 200 5.89 8.20 23.82
N SER A 201 6.21 8.07 25.10
CA SER A 201 6.65 9.16 25.96
C SER A 201 7.96 9.71 25.40
N GLY A 202 7.85 10.65 24.48
CA GLY A 202 8.96 11.38 23.87
C GLY A 202 8.79 12.90 23.98
N SER A 203 7.89 13.36 24.85
CA SER A 203 7.71 14.77 25.21
C SER A 203 8.27 15.07 26.61
N ARG A 204 9.50 14.61 26.88
CA ARG A 204 10.29 15.07 28.05
C ARG A 204 11.64 15.59 27.58
N SER A 205 11.62 16.68 26.83
CA SER A 205 12.82 17.51 26.63
C SER A 205 12.50 18.97 26.26
N ALA A 206 11.27 19.28 25.84
CA ALA A 206 10.89 20.66 25.49
C ALA A 206 10.43 21.50 26.68
N GLU A 207 10.03 20.88 27.79
CA GLU A 207 9.45 21.60 28.95
C GLU A 207 10.48 21.93 30.05
N ALA A 208 11.67 21.32 30.01
CA ALA A 208 12.77 21.67 30.93
C ALA A 208 13.62 22.86 30.46
N ALA A 209 13.41 23.36 29.23
CA ALA A 209 14.12 24.52 28.69
C ALA A 209 13.38 25.85 28.90
N ALA A 210 12.16 25.81 29.43
CA ALA A 210 11.35 27.01 29.66
C ALA A 210 11.56 27.66 31.04
N ASP A 211 12.31 27.03 31.95
CA ASP A 211 12.42 27.45 33.36
C ASP A 211 13.73 28.20 33.69
N HIS A 212 14.58 28.45 32.69
CA HIS A 212 15.83 29.21 32.85
C HIS A 212 16.03 30.24 31.73
N ALA A 213 15.20 31.28 31.73
CA ALA A 213 15.52 32.54 31.05
C ALA A 213 15.33 33.70 32.05
N PRO A 214 16.42 34.37 32.49
CA PRO A 214 16.32 35.47 33.42
C PRO A 214 15.66 36.69 32.76
N GLN A 215 14.64 37.23 33.43
CA GLN A 215 14.12 38.57 33.20
C GLN A 215 15.28 39.58 33.19
N ARG A 216 15.44 40.31 32.09
CA ARG A 216 16.10 41.62 32.11
C ARG A 216 15.21 42.65 31.44
N GLN A 217 14.83 43.61 32.28
CA GLN A 217 14.27 44.92 31.98
C GLN A 217 15.18 45.70 31.01
N ALA A 218 14.57 46.58 30.22
CA ALA A 218 14.69 48.04 30.36
C ALA A 218 14.78 48.76 29.00
N ALA A 219 13.96 49.82 28.93
CA ALA A 219 14.15 51.09 28.22
C ALA A 219 14.22 51.09 26.68
#